data_AF-G5JPH3-F1
#
_entry.id   AF-G5JPH3-F1
#
_cell.length_a   1.000
_cell.length_b   1.000
_cell.length_c   1.000
_cell.angle_alpha   90.00
_cell.angle_beta   90.00
_cell.angle_gamma   90.00
#
_symmetry.space_group_name_H-M   'P 1'
#
loop_
_entity.id
_entity.type
_entity.pdbx_description
1 polymer ?
#
loop_
_entity_poly.entity_id
_entity_poly.type
_entity_poly.pdbx_seq_one_letter_code
_entity_poly.pdbx_strand_id
1 'polypeptide(L)'
;MTKEEWIEFYKSVNGREPSQTEIDAAQASGVFRPEGEDQQTSPNQSAQANQTETVQAGSGSENIAHPQAQASAPTSSQAFTGQMQTGVPSMQTPVNQLPKKKINLVWKILALVVIAVLILGAGGGGFAWWHYKSGDIRGTWEMTDSLYYNKKKKKWESRLKDYTRLNEVYTEVMTIDKDNQVKNISFTVMTSEYDYTFVPYSNKYRSFRRVDQWNRKIETSMSRADYKKMVSKASYKELSYTPKSDIENLIKSDVDSVYDYQESYQIKENRLTISRKDKKGKVVSKITYKKLSKSQANQRKEDFKKAEYDSEHGH
;
A
#
# COMPACT_ATOMS: atom_id res chain seq x y z
N MET A 1 10.14 -16.97 7.78
CA MET A 1 11.59 -16.83 7.51
C MET A 1 12.31 -17.99 8.18
N THR A 2 13.54 -18.30 7.78
CA THR A 2 14.35 -19.25 8.55
C THR A 2 14.85 -18.58 9.83
N LYS A 3 15.32 -19.38 10.78
CA LYS A 3 15.90 -18.89 12.02
C LYS A 3 17.13 -18.02 11.76
N GLU A 4 17.94 -18.38 10.77
CA GLU A 4 19.15 -17.66 10.35
C GLU A 4 18.79 -16.27 9.82
N GLU A 5 17.81 -16.18 8.92
CA GLU A 5 17.30 -14.91 8.38
C GLU A 5 16.80 -13.99 9.51
N TRP A 6 16.17 -14.57 10.55
CA TRP A 6 15.66 -13.80 11.68
C TRP A 6 16.80 -13.30 12.57
N ILE A 7 17.80 -14.14 12.82
CA ILE A 7 19.00 -13.78 13.58
C ILE A 7 19.77 -12.65 12.88
N GLU A 8 19.93 -12.70 11.55
CA GLU A 8 20.59 -11.64 10.78
C GLU A 8 19.82 -10.32 10.86
N PHE A 9 18.49 -10.37 10.69
CA PHE A 9 17.64 -9.20 10.86
C PHE A 9 17.75 -8.61 12.27
N TYR A 10 17.70 -9.48 13.29
CA TYR A 10 17.84 -9.09 14.68
C TYR A 10 19.15 -8.34 14.94
N LYS A 11 20.28 -8.87 14.43
CA LYS A 11 21.60 -8.21 14.53
C LYS A 11 21.63 -6.87 13.82
N SER A 12 21.02 -6.77 12.64
CA SER A 12 20.99 -5.52 11.86
C SER A 12 20.25 -4.38 12.55
N VAL A 13 19.21 -4.71 13.34
CA VAL A 13 18.38 -3.73 14.05
C VAL A 13 18.96 -3.41 15.42
N ASN A 14 19.44 -4.42 16.16
CA ASN A 14 19.81 -4.28 17.56
C ASN A 14 21.33 -4.19 17.80
N GLY A 15 22.16 -4.41 16.78
CA GLY A 15 23.63 -4.38 16.89
C GLY A 15 24.23 -5.47 17.79
N ARG A 16 23.44 -6.49 18.18
CA ARG A 16 23.85 -7.60 19.02
C ARG A 16 23.20 -8.91 18.60
N GLU A 17 23.77 -10.03 19.04
CA GLU A 17 23.11 -11.33 18.89
C GLU A 17 21.84 -11.43 19.75
N PRO A 18 20.80 -12.14 19.28
CA PRO A 18 19.63 -12.44 20.11
C PRO A 18 19.98 -13.44 21.21
N SER A 19 19.38 -13.26 22.39
CA SER A 19 19.45 -14.24 23.48
C SER A 19 18.55 -15.45 23.21
N GLN A 20 18.80 -16.57 23.89
CA GLN A 20 17.98 -17.78 23.73
C GLN A 20 16.50 -17.52 24.01
N THR A 21 16.19 -16.72 25.03
CA THR A 21 14.80 -16.33 25.35
C THR A 21 14.14 -15.54 24.21
N GLU A 22 14.89 -14.70 23.50
CA GLU A 22 14.38 -13.95 22.34
C GLU A 22 14.16 -14.84 21.12
N ILE A 23 15.02 -15.85 20.93
CA ILE A 23 14.84 -16.90 19.91
C ILE A 23 13.57 -17.71 20.22
N ASP A 24 13.43 -18.19 21.45
CA ASP A 24 12.28 -19.02 21.87
C ASP A 24 10.95 -18.25 21.76
N ALA A 25 10.93 -16.96 22.15
CA ALA A 25 9.75 -16.11 22.03
C ALA A 25 9.37 -15.85 20.57
N ALA A 26 10.35 -15.64 19.70
CA ALA A 26 10.13 -15.45 18.27
C ALA A 26 9.65 -16.74 17.58
N GLN A 27 10.15 -17.90 18.00
CA GLN A 27 9.68 -19.21 17.53
C GLN A 27 8.25 -19.49 18.00
N ALA A 28 7.95 -19.27 19.30
CA ALA A 28 6.60 -19.46 19.85
C ALA A 28 5.55 -18.53 19.21
N SER A 29 5.99 -17.36 18.76
CA SER A 29 5.15 -16.39 18.04
C SER A 29 5.05 -16.66 16.53
N GLY A 30 5.67 -17.73 16.03
CA GLY A 30 5.65 -18.11 14.62
C GLY A 30 6.40 -17.15 13.68
N VAL A 31 7.34 -16.35 14.21
CA VAL A 31 8.10 -15.36 13.42
C VAL A 31 9.02 -16.06 12.41
N PHE A 32 9.59 -17.20 12.81
CA PHE A 32 10.34 -18.12 11.95
C PHE A 32 9.95 -19.57 12.24
N ARG A 33 10.24 -20.47 11.29
CA ARG A 33 9.91 -21.90 11.42
C ARG A 33 10.98 -22.66 12.21
N PRO A 34 10.61 -23.71 12.96
CA PRO A 34 11.57 -24.61 13.59
C PRO A 34 12.43 -25.29 12.53
N GLU A 35 13.73 -25.41 12.77
CA GLU A 35 14.62 -26.22 11.93
C GLU A 35 14.23 -27.69 12.09
N GLY A 36 13.66 -28.29 11.04
CA GLY A 36 13.20 -29.70 11.05
C GLY A 36 11.94 -29.97 10.22
N GLU A 37 11.19 -28.94 9.81
CA GLU A 37 10.06 -29.09 8.89
C GLU A 37 10.43 -28.59 7.49
N ASP A 38 11.35 -29.26 6.81
CA ASP A 38 11.49 -29.13 5.36
C ASP A 38 11.79 -30.49 4.75
N GLN A 39 10.72 -31.27 4.50
CA GLN A 39 10.44 -32.03 3.27
C GLN A 39 9.26 -32.99 3.52
N GLN A 40 8.05 -32.63 3.07
CA GLN A 40 7.29 -33.52 2.18
C GLN A 40 6.16 -32.76 1.46
N THR A 41 6.03 -33.09 0.19
CA THR A 41 5.13 -32.59 -0.84
C THR A 41 3.66 -33.01 -0.66
N SER A 42 2.73 -32.05 -0.76
CA SER A 42 1.39 -32.14 -1.40
C SER A 42 0.33 -33.15 -0.88
N PRO A 43 -0.96 -32.99 -1.28
CA PRO A 43 -2.09 -32.84 -0.35
C PRO A 43 -2.92 -34.12 -0.11
N ASN A 44 -3.87 -33.97 0.81
CA ASN A 44 -5.11 -34.75 1.01
C ASN A 44 -5.06 -35.70 2.23
N GLN A 45 -5.76 -35.30 3.30
CA GLN A 45 -6.63 -36.21 4.07
C GLN A 45 -7.47 -35.44 5.10
N SER A 46 -8.77 -35.47 4.84
CA SER A 46 -9.86 -35.38 5.80
C SER A 46 -9.71 -36.39 6.95
N ALA A 47 -9.90 -35.95 8.19
CA ALA A 47 -10.70 -36.68 9.20
C ALA A 47 -10.83 -35.86 10.51
N GLN A 48 -12.10 -35.60 10.84
CA GLN A 48 -12.71 -35.62 12.18
C GLN A 48 -12.01 -34.93 13.38
N ALA A 49 -12.69 -33.89 13.88
CA ALA A 49 -12.80 -33.67 15.32
C ALA A 49 -14.28 -33.49 15.68
N ASN A 50 -14.75 -34.40 16.55
CA ASN A 50 -16.10 -34.52 17.10
C ASN A 50 -16.59 -33.22 17.76
N GLN A 51 -17.87 -32.89 17.53
CA GLN A 51 -18.69 -32.12 18.45
C GLN A 51 -19.80 -33.02 19.00
N THR A 52 -19.95 -32.98 20.31
CA THR A 52 -20.91 -33.72 21.13
C THR A 52 -22.20 -32.90 21.28
N GLU A 53 -23.34 -33.60 21.32
CA GLU A 53 -24.68 -33.20 21.83
C GLU A 53 -25.46 -32.10 21.06
N THR A 54 -26.77 -32.16 20.83
CA THR A 54 -27.88 -33.05 21.25
C THR A 54 -29.05 -32.89 20.27
N VAL A 55 -29.91 -33.91 20.23
CA VAL A 55 -31.07 -34.10 19.35
C VAL A 55 -32.31 -33.39 19.90
N GLN A 56 -33.06 -32.66 19.06
CA GLN A 56 -34.53 -32.75 19.06
C GLN A 56 -35.15 -32.29 17.73
N ALA A 57 -35.98 -33.15 17.16
CA ALA A 57 -36.70 -32.95 15.90
C ALA A 57 -38.05 -32.24 16.12
N GLY A 58 -38.46 -31.45 15.13
CA GLY A 58 -39.80 -30.85 15.05
C GLY A 58 -40.01 -30.18 13.69
N SER A 59 -40.68 -30.90 12.80
CA SER A 59 -41.13 -30.58 11.44
C SER A 59 -41.98 -29.31 11.31
N GLY A 60 -41.91 -28.63 10.15
CA GLY A 60 -42.97 -27.73 9.68
C GLY A 60 -42.49 -26.61 8.77
N SER A 61 -43.07 -26.54 7.57
CA SER A 61 -42.66 -25.77 6.40
C SER A 61 -43.14 -24.30 6.38
N GLU A 62 -42.59 -23.56 5.39
CA GLU A 62 -43.21 -22.50 4.59
C GLU A 62 -43.19 -21.00 5.04
N ASN A 63 -42.28 -20.26 4.37
CA ASN A 63 -42.58 -19.25 3.33
C ASN A 63 -42.89 -17.76 3.68
N ILE A 64 -42.22 -16.89 2.88
CA ILE A 64 -42.58 -15.54 2.37
C ILE A 64 -42.40 -14.25 3.20
N ALA A 65 -41.40 -13.47 2.72
CA ALA A 65 -41.34 -12.02 2.40
C ALA A 65 -41.34 -10.88 3.43
N HIS A 66 -40.43 -9.93 3.10
CA HIS A 66 -40.40 -8.48 3.32
C HIS A 66 -41.72 -7.79 2.85
N PRO A 67 -42.13 -6.59 3.33
CA PRO A 67 -41.39 -5.35 3.01
C PRO A 67 -41.45 -4.13 3.99
N GLN A 68 -40.37 -3.34 3.98
CA GLN A 68 -40.22 -1.88 3.73
C GLN A 68 -41.23 -0.79 4.21
N ALA A 69 -40.62 0.39 4.50
CA ALA A 69 -41.10 1.80 4.48
C ALA A 69 -41.55 2.38 5.84
N GLN A 70 -41.12 3.55 6.37
CA GLN A 70 -40.57 4.86 5.94
C GLN A 70 -41.58 6.01 6.21
N ALA A 71 -41.04 7.15 6.67
CA ALA A 71 -41.63 8.50 6.88
C ALA A 71 -42.47 8.71 8.16
N SER A 72 -42.46 9.79 8.97
CA SER A 72 -41.85 11.14 9.09
C SER A 72 -42.94 12.22 9.29
N ALA A 73 -42.79 13.02 10.36
CA ALA A 73 -43.32 14.38 10.63
C ALA A 73 -44.80 14.52 11.08
N PRO A 74 -45.26 15.68 11.62
CA PRO A 74 -44.58 16.77 12.37
C PRO A 74 -45.31 17.26 13.65
N THR A 75 -44.68 18.24 14.29
CA THR A 75 -45.04 19.10 15.44
C THR A 75 -46.27 20.01 15.24
N SER A 76 -47.03 20.32 16.31
CA SER A 76 -47.35 21.70 16.74
C SER A 76 -48.15 21.74 18.07
N SER A 77 -48.11 22.92 18.67
CA SER A 77 -48.31 23.34 20.07
C SER A 77 -49.74 23.74 20.47
N GLN A 78 -50.09 23.65 21.76
CA GLN A 78 -50.72 24.75 22.54
C GLN A 78 -50.80 24.44 24.05
N ALA A 79 -50.72 25.49 24.86
CA ALA A 79 -50.67 25.48 26.32
C ALA A 79 -52.06 25.71 26.95
N PHE A 80 -52.29 25.16 28.15
CA PHE A 80 -53.25 25.73 29.11
C PHE A 80 -52.85 25.38 30.56
N THR A 81 -52.98 26.37 31.44
CA THR A 81 -52.61 26.42 32.86
C THR A 81 -53.75 25.93 33.78
N GLY A 82 -53.46 25.32 34.93
CA GLY A 82 -54.47 25.12 35.98
C GLY A 82 -54.16 24.10 37.08
N GLN A 83 -53.41 24.53 38.10
CA GLN A 83 -53.60 24.33 39.56
C GLN A 83 -54.50 23.18 40.10
N MET A 84 -53.92 22.29 40.93
CA MET A 84 -54.17 22.12 42.40
C MET A 84 -53.93 20.68 42.91
N GLN A 85 -53.26 20.64 44.08
CA GLN A 85 -53.20 19.64 45.17
C GLN A 85 -54.36 18.61 45.20
N THR A 86 -54.23 17.34 45.62
CA THR A 86 -53.56 16.76 46.81
C THR A 86 -53.75 15.23 46.76
N GLY A 87 -52.81 14.43 47.28
CA GLY A 87 -53.06 13.01 47.58
C GLY A 87 -51.80 12.17 47.72
N VAL A 88 -51.35 11.92 48.96
CA VAL A 88 -50.39 10.86 49.31
C VAL A 88 -51.14 9.52 49.31
N PRO A 89 -50.53 8.36 48.95
CA PRO A 89 -49.67 7.67 49.93
C PRO A 89 -48.48 6.86 49.33
N SER A 90 -47.49 6.60 50.20
CA SER A 90 -46.61 5.42 50.28
C SER A 90 -46.21 4.62 49.03
N MET A 91 -44.89 4.47 48.80
CA MET A 91 -44.15 3.20 48.92
C MET A 91 -42.70 3.39 48.44
N GLN A 92 -41.75 3.12 49.34
CA GLN A 92 -40.33 3.03 49.02
C GLN A 92 -40.10 1.81 48.11
N THR A 93 -39.44 2.03 46.98
CA THR A 93 -38.81 0.96 46.19
C THR A 93 -37.28 1.11 46.30
N PRO A 94 -36.54 0.02 46.54
CA PRO A 94 -35.09 0.06 46.66
C PRO A 94 -34.46 0.25 45.27
N VAL A 95 -33.58 1.24 45.14
CA VAL A 95 -32.70 1.39 43.99
C VAL A 95 -31.69 0.25 44.02
N ASN A 96 -31.82 -0.72 43.11
CA ASN A 96 -30.79 -1.71 42.81
C ASN A 96 -29.53 -0.97 42.33
N GLN A 97 -28.59 -0.73 43.23
CA GLN A 97 -27.23 -0.36 42.86
C GLN A 97 -26.48 -1.63 42.48
N LEU A 98 -26.18 -1.81 41.19
CA LEU A 98 -25.22 -2.83 40.78
C LEU A 98 -23.87 -2.57 41.48
N PRO A 99 -23.22 -3.59 42.05
CA PRO A 99 -21.93 -3.40 42.69
C PRO A 99 -20.89 -3.02 41.63
N LYS A 100 -20.35 -1.79 41.74
CA LYS A 100 -19.17 -1.38 40.96
C LYS A 100 -18.00 -2.24 41.42
N LYS A 101 -17.70 -3.28 40.65
CA LYS A 101 -16.53 -4.16 40.87
C LYS A 101 -15.27 -3.29 40.84
N LYS A 102 -14.70 -2.99 42.01
CA LYS A 102 -13.41 -2.30 42.12
C LYS A 102 -12.35 -3.22 41.52
N ILE A 103 -11.93 -2.94 40.30
CA ILE A 103 -10.81 -3.65 39.67
C ILE A 103 -9.54 -3.19 40.42
N ASN A 104 -8.98 -4.08 41.22
CA ASN A 104 -7.82 -3.84 42.07
C ASN A 104 -6.62 -3.34 41.23
N LEU A 105 -5.88 -2.38 41.77
CA LEU A 105 -4.71 -1.74 41.13
C LEU A 105 -3.69 -2.77 40.59
N VAL A 106 -3.56 -3.91 41.28
CA VAL A 106 -2.72 -5.05 40.86
C VAL A 106 -3.13 -5.62 39.50
N TRP A 107 -4.43 -5.69 39.18
CA TRP A 107 -4.90 -6.15 37.87
C TRP A 107 -4.66 -5.12 36.76
N LYS A 108 -4.64 -3.83 37.09
CA LYS A 108 -4.26 -2.78 36.12
C LYS A 108 -2.75 -2.81 35.84
N ILE A 109 -1.94 -3.03 36.87
CA ILE A 109 -0.49 -3.18 36.73
C ILE A 109 -0.16 -4.48 35.99
N LEU A 110 -0.83 -5.59 36.30
CA LEU A 110 -0.63 -6.87 35.61
C LEU A 110 -1.09 -6.80 34.14
N ALA A 111 -2.19 -6.13 33.83
CA ALA A 111 -2.62 -5.89 32.44
C ALA A 111 -1.64 -4.96 31.69
N LEU A 112 -1.11 -3.92 32.34
CA LEU A 112 -0.08 -3.05 31.77
C LEU A 112 1.25 -3.77 31.56
N VAL A 113 1.65 -4.66 32.48
CA VAL A 113 2.85 -5.49 32.34
C VAL A 113 2.64 -6.54 31.25
N VAL A 114 1.46 -7.13 31.10
CA VAL A 114 1.16 -8.05 29.99
C VAL A 114 1.11 -7.31 28.65
N ILE A 115 0.56 -6.09 28.58
CA ILE A 115 0.61 -5.26 27.36
C ILE A 115 2.05 -4.82 27.06
N ALA A 116 2.82 -4.43 28.07
CA ALA A 116 4.23 -4.09 27.92
C ALA A 116 5.06 -5.32 27.52
N VAL A 117 4.78 -6.51 28.05
CA VAL A 117 5.39 -7.80 27.67
C VAL A 117 4.84 -8.33 26.35
N LEU A 118 3.70 -7.89 25.85
CA LEU A 118 3.30 -8.11 24.46
C LEU A 118 4.02 -7.14 23.51
N ILE A 119 4.26 -5.89 23.93
CA ILE A 119 5.05 -4.91 23.17
C ILE A 119 6.56 -5.24 23.21
N LEU A 120 7.04 -5.88 24.28
CA LEU A 120 8.45 -6.21 24.54
C LEU A 120 8.78 -7.70 24.33
N GLY A 121 7.83 -8.62 24.51
CA GLY A 121 7.97 -10.07 24.35
C GLY A 121 7.39 -10.61 23.03
N ALA A 122 6.44 -9.92 22.40
CA ALA A 122 6.37 -9.86 20.92
C ALA A 122 7.22 -8.67 20.44
N GLY A 123 8.41 -8.57 21.03
CA GLY A 123 9.28 -7.41 21.03
C GLY A 123 9.53 -6.88 19.64
N GLY A 124 9.65 -5.55 19.53
CA GLY A 124 10.17 -4.75 18.41
C GLY A 124 10.28 -5.42 17.04
N GLY A 125 11.06 -6.50 16.93
CA GLY A 125 11.15 -7.37 15.76
C GLY A 125 9.85 -7.92 15.18
N GLY A 126 8.81 -8.27 15.93
CA GLY A 126 7.56 -8.84 15.36
C GLY A 126 6.74 -7.81 14.57
N PHE A 127 6.40 -6.70 15.21
CA PHE A 127 5.73 -5.57 14.57
C PHE A 127 6.64 -4.91 13.51
N ALA A 128 7.94 -4.72 13.80
CA ALA A 128 8.85 -4.15 12.83
C ALA A 128 9.01 -5.04 11.59
N TRP A 129 9.07 -6.37 11.76
CA TRP A 129 9.12 -7.32 10.65
C TRP A 129 7.82 -7.33 9.85
N TRP A 130 6.65 -7.36 10.50
CA TRP A 130 5.36 -7.28 9.80
C TRP A 130 5.21 -5.95 9.05
N HIS A 131 5.56 -4.84 9.69
CA HIS A 131 5.48 -3.51 9.09
C HIS A 131 6.48 -3.36 7.94
N TYR A 132 7.67 -3.93 8.05
CA TYR A 132 8.65 -3.96 6.97
C TYR A 132 8.18 -4.85 5.80
N LYS A 133 7.77 -6.10 6.07
CA LYS A 133 7.33 -7.05 5.04
C LYS A 133 6.05 -6.63 4.33
N SER A 134 5.10 -6.04 5.05
CA SER A 134 3.89 -5.49 4.42
C SER A 134 4.19 -4.27 3.55
N GLY A 135 5.40 -3.70 3.64
CA GLY A 135 5.90 -2.61 2.80
C GLY A 135 6.77 -3.03 1.64
N ASP A 136 7.07 -4.31 1.53
CA ASP A 136 7.93 -4.85 0.50
C ASP A 136 7.25 -4.78 -0.88
N ILE A 137 7.71 -3.82 -1.69
CA ILE A 137 7.29 -3.64 -3.09
C ILE A 137 8.34 -4.15 -4.08
N ARG A 138 9.31 -4.96 -3.64
CA ARG A 138 10.32 -5.50 -4.57
C ARG A 138 9.70 -6.33 -5.67
N GLY A 139 10.35 -6.30 -6.83
CA GLY A 139 9.91 -6.97 -8.06
C GLY A 139 9.56 -6.00 -9.17
N THR A 140 8.83 -6.51 -10.16
CA THR A 140 8.48 -5.79 -11.39
C THR A 140 6.99 -5.49 -11.42
N TRP A 141 6.65 -4.25 -11.76
CA TRP A 141 5.31 -3.70 -11.74
C TRP A 141 5.02 -2.98 -13.04
N GLU A 142 3.84 -3.20 -13.61
CA GLU A 142 3.41 -2.56 -14.85
C GLU A 142 2.33 -1.53 -14.55
N MET A 143 2.45 -0.34 -15.11
CA MET A 143 1.48 0.73 -14.91
C MET A 143 0.14 0.35 -15.56
N THR A 144 -0.94 0.51 -14.81
CA THR A 144 -2.31 0.29 -15.30
C THR A 144 -3.13 1.58 -15.36
N ASP A 145 -2.76 2.60 -14.57
CA ASP A 145 -3.46 3.88 -14.58
C ASP A 145 -2.53 5.02 -14.11
N SER A 146 -2.75 6.22 -14.64
CA SER A 146 -2.01 7.44 -14.30
C SER A 146 -2.96 8.63 -14.28
N LEU A 147 -3.24 9.14 -13.09
CA LEU A 147 -4.18 10.23 -12.85
C LEU A 147 -3.47 11.48 -12.38
N TYR A 148 -3.94 12.64 -12.82
CA TYR A 148 -3.56 13.94 -12.26
C TYR A 148 -4.78 14.74 -11.86
N TYR A 149 -4.63 15.59 -10.84
CA TYR A 149 -5.71 16.45 -10.39
C TYR A 149 -5.70 17.77 -11.18
N ASN A 150 -6.68 17.95 -12.05
CA ASN A 150 -6.88 19.19 -12.79
C ASN A 150 -7.45 20.26 -11.86
N LYS A 151 -6.60 21.20 -11.42
CA LYS A 151 -6.99 22.27 -10.47
C LYS A 151 -8.09 23.18 -11.02
N LYS A 152 -8.06 23.49 -12.33
CA LYS A 152 -9.05 24.37 -12.97
C LYS A 152 -10.44 23.72 -13.00
N LYS A 153 -10.48 22.44 -13.41
CA LYS A 153 -11.73 21.67 -13.50
C LYS A 153 -12.14 21.00 -12.19
N LYS A 154 -11.32 21.11 -11.13
CA LYS A 154 -11.50 20.50 -9.81
C LYS A 154 -11.75 18.98 -9.84
N LYS A 155 -11.21 18.26 -10.83
CA LYS A 155 -11.43 16.81 -11.02
C LYS A 155 -10.16 16.06 -11.38
N TRP A 156 -10.17 14.75 -11.15
CA TRP A 156 -9.13 13.84 -11.61
C TRP A 156 -9.29 13.56 -13.10
N GLU A 157 -8.19 13.60 -13.84
CA GLU A 157 -8.14 13.26 -15.27
C GLU A 157 -7.04 12.22 -15.50
N SER A 158 -7.29 11.26 -16.39
CA SER A 158 -6.28 10.26 -16.77
C SER A 158 -5.31 10.86 -17.79
N ARG A 159 -4.02 10.67 -17.55
CA ARG A 159 -2.95 10.97 -18.51
C ARG A 159 -2.96 9.99 -19.69
N LEU A 160 -3.50 8.78 -19.49
CA LEU A 160 -3.57 7.75 -20.53
C LEU A 160 -4.60 8.06 -21.61
N LYS A 161 -5.54 8.98 -21.33
CA LYS A 161 -6.59 9.38 -22.27
C LYS A 161 -6.03 9.93 -23.58
N ASP A 162 -4.94 10.69 -23.52
CA ASP A 162 -4.36 11.31 -24.72
C ASP A 162 -3.74 10.25 -25.64
N TYR A 163 -3.04 9.26 -25.08
CA TYR A 163 -2.51 8.12 -25.83
C TYR A 163 -3.62 7.33 -26.53
N THR A 164 -4.67 6.95 -25.79
CA THR A 164 -5.81 6.23 -26.38
C THR A 164 -6.49 7.03 -27.49
N ARG A 165 -6.61 8.36 -27.35
CA ARG A 165 -7.20 9.22 -28.38
C ARG A 165 -6.35 9.27 -29.65
N LEU A 166 -5.03 9.14 -29.52
CA LEU A 166 -4.07 9.19 -30.62
C LEU A 166 -3.79 7.80 -31.23
N ASN A 167 -4.54 6.76 -30.82
CA ASN A 167 -4.23 5.36 -31.16
C ASN A 167 -2.80 4.97 -30.78
N GLU A 168 -2.37 5.38 -29.59
CA GLU A 168 -1.07 5.07 -29.02
C GLU A 168 -1.24 4.15 -27.80
N VAL A 169 -0.28 3.23 -27.65
CA VAL A 169 -0.16 2.34 -26.49
C VAL A 169 1.08 2.72 -25.71
N TYR A 170 0.90 3.42 -24.59
CA TYR A 170 1.96 3.72 -23.65
C TYR A 170 2.14 2.59 -22.63
N THR A 171 3.35 2.05 -22.56
CA THR A 171 3.72 1.01 -21.60
C THR A 171 4.80 1.56 -20.67
N GLU A 172 4.59 1.43 -19.35
CA GLU A 172 5.60 1.75 -18.34
C GLU A 172 5.75 0.59 -17.35
N VAL A 173 7.00 0.19 -17.12
CA VAL A 173 7.37 -0.82 -16.13
C VAL A 173 8.32 -0.22 -15.11
N MET A 174 7.99 -0.42 -13.83
CA MET A 174 8.81 -0.06 -12.69
C MET A 174 9.39 -1.33 -12.07
N THR A 175 10.69 -1.36 -11.89
CA THR A 175 11.41 -2.43 -11.19
C THR A 175 12.02 -1.89 -9.90
N ILE A 176 11.80 -2.62 -8.81
CA ILE A 176 12.44 -2.36 -7.51
C ILE A 176 13.33 -3.56 -7.19
N ASP A 177 14.63 -3.32 -7.09
CA ASP A 177 15.63 -4.35 -6.85
C ASP A 177 15.77 -4.71 -5.36
N LYS A 178 16.69 -5.64 -5.06
CA LYS A 178 16.95 -6.10 -3.69
C LYS A 178 17.46 -5.00 -2.75
N ASP A 179 18.08 -3.96 -3.32
CA ASP A 179 18.66 -2.82 -2.61
C ASP A 179 17.66 -1.66 -2.52
N ASN A 180 16.39 -1.92 -2.86
CA ASN A 180 15.29 -0.97 -2.90
C ASN A 180 15.46 0.15 -3.93
N GLN A 181 16.35 0.01 -4.91
CA GLN A 181 16.50 1.01 -5.97
C GLN A 181 15.38 0.85 -6.98
N VAL A 182 14.82 1.99 -7.39
CA VAL A 182 13.71 2.07 -8.34
C VAL A 182 14.26 2.44 -9.71
N LYS A 183 13.91 1.65 -10.71
CA LYS A 183 14.12 1.96 -12.13
C LYS A 183 12.79 1.91 -12.86
N ASN A 184 12.49 2.96 -13.63
CA ASN A 184 11.36 3.00 -14.53
C ASN A 184 11.88 2.95 -15.96
N ILE A 185 11.19 2.20 -16.80
CA ILE A 185 11.40 2.18 -18.25
C ILE A 185 10.03 2.25 -18.91
N SER A 186 9.94 3.00 -20.01
CA SER A 186 8.69 3.11 -20.78
C SER A 186 8.94 3.15 -22.28
N PHE A 187 7.89 2.89 -23.06
CA PHE A 187 7.87 3.10 -24.50
C PHE A 187 6.42 3.37 -24.94
N THR A 188 6.27 3.99 -26.10
CA THR A 188 4.98 4.20 -26.75
C THR A 188 5.01 3.54 -28.13
N VAL A 189 3.99 2.75 -28.45
CA VAL A 189 3.76 2.26 -29.82
C VAL A 189 2.58 3.02 -30.38
N MET A 190 2.77 3.66 -31.53
CA MET A 190 1.69 4.29 -32.28
C MET A 190 1.10 3.26 -33.23
N THR A 191 -0.17 2.89 -33.04
CA THR A 191 -0.87 1.87 -33.84
C THR A 191 -1.71 2.51 -34.95
N SER A 192 -1.27 3.67 -35.45
CA SER A 192 -1.90 4.40 -36.56
C SER A 192 -1.22 4.04 -37.88
N GLU A 193 -1.53 4.74 -38.98
CA GLU A 193 -0.95 4.47 -40.31
C GLU A 193 0.59 4.48 -40.36
N TYR A 194 1.24 5.11 -39.38
CA TYR A 194 2.68 5.08 -39.18
C TYR A 194 2.98 4.22 -37.95
N ASP A 195 3.41 2.98 -38.16
CA ASP A 195 3.89 2.06 -37.12
C ASP A 195 5.21 2.58 -36.55
N TYR A 196 5.13 3.49 -35.58
CA TYR A 196 6.28 4.10 -34.93
C TYR A 196 6.36 3.72 -33.46
N THR A 197 7.57 3.39 -33.02
CA THR A 197 7.87 3.13 -31.60
C THR A 197 8.77 4.22 -31.04
N PHE A 198 8.35 4.83 -29.95
CA PHE A 198 9.11 5.84 -29.24
C PHE A 198 9.63 5.30 -27.90
N VAL A 199 10.95 5.38 -27.70
CA VAL A 199 11.59 5.10 -26.41
C VAL A 199 12.19 6.39 -25.83
N PRO A 200 11.72 6.89 -24.67
CA PRO A 200 12.26 8.10 -24.08
C PRO A 200 13.68 7.88 -23.59
N TYR A 201 14.57 8.84 -23.87
CA TYR A 201 15.96 8.78 -23.43
C TYR A 201 16.12 8.74 -21.89
N SER A 202 15.07 9.09 -21.13
CA SER A 202 15.02 8.92 -19.67
C SER A 202 15.20 7.47 -19.22
N ASN A 203 14.92 6.48 -20.08
CA ASN A 203 15.21 5.06 -19.80
C ASN A 203 16.71 4.80 -19.58
N LYS A 204 17.58 5.68 -20.11
CA LYS A 204 19.04 5.61 -19.95
C LYS A 204 19.52 6.20 -18.62
N TYR A 205 18.64 6.82 -17.82
CA TYR A 205 19.01 7.33 -16.51
C TYR A 205 19.37 6.17 -15.58
N ARG A 206 20.44 6.35 -14.79
CA ARG A 206 20.70 5.44 -13.67
C ARG A 206 19.62 5.64 -12.60
N SER A 207 19.41 4.61 -11.78
CA SER A 207 18.48 4.68 -10.65
C SER A 207 18.86 5.84 -9.72
N PHE A 208 17.90 6.74 -9.49
CA PHE A 208 18.05 7.91 -8.63
C PHE A 208 16.94 7.96 -7.55
N ARG A 209 16.12 6.92 -7.49
CA ARG A 209 15.00 6.77 -6.55
C ARG A 209 15.18 5.49 -5.75
N ARG A 210 14.79 5.53 -4.48
CA ARG A 210 14.86 4.40 -3.56
C ARG A 210 13.58 4.27 -2.75
N VAL A 211 13.19 3.05 -2.43
CA VAL A 211 12.04 2.77 -1.57
C VAL A 211 12.44 2.83 -0.11
N ASP A 212 11.73 3.63 0.66
CA ASP A 212 11.68 3.54 2.12
C ASP A 212 10.46 2.71 2.51
N GLN A 213 10.71 1.43 2.82
CA GLN A 213 9.66 0.47 3.17
C GLN A 213 8.99 0.77 4.50
N TRP A 214 9.74 1.34 5.45
CA TRP A 214 9.24 1.65 6.77
C TRP A 214 8.24 2.81 6.71
N ASN A 215 8.62 3.88 6.02
CA ASN A 215 7.79 5.09 5.93
C ASN A 215 6.82 5.07 4.75
N ARG A 216 6.83 4.03 3.92
CA ARG A 216 6.00 3.88 2.70
C ARG A 216 6.20 5.03 1.72
N LYS A 217 7.46 5.39 1.50
CA LYS A 217 7.87 6.48 0.61
C LYS A 217 8.75 5.98 -0.52
N ILE A 218 8.77 6.75 -1.60
CA ILE A 218 9.80 6.66 -2.62
C ILE A 218 10.55 7.98 -2.60
N GLU A 219 11.84 7.90 -2.34
CA GLU A 219 12.69 9.05 -2.07
C GLU A 219 13.77 9.15 -3.12
N THR A 220 14.23 10.37 -3.37
CA THR A 220 15.35 10.62 -4.28
C THR A 220 16.66 10.30 -3.57
N SER A 221 17.47 9.41 -4.14
CA SER A 221 18.78 9.01 -3.59
C SER A 221 19.93 9.93 -4.02
N MET A 222 19.64 10.96 -4.82
CA MET A 222 20.62 11.91 -5.35
C MET A 222 20.32 13.34 -4.89
N SER A 223 21.35 14.17 -4.75
CA SER A 223 21.17 15.61 -4.56
C SER A 223 20.56 16.25 -5.82
N ARG A 224 19.86 17.37 -5.64
CA ARG A 224 19.28 18.13 -6.77
C ARG A 224 20.32 18.52 -7.81
N ALA A 225 21.53 18.86 -7.37
CA ALA A 225 22.65 19.20 -8.25
C ALA A 225 23.14 17.99 -9.06
N ASP A 226 23.31 16.83 -8.41
CA ASP A 226 23.77 15.61 -9.08
C ASP A 226 22.74 15.09 -10.07
N TYR A 227 21.45 15.16 -9.71
CA TYR A 227 20.37 14.79 -10.60
C TYR A 227 20.31 15.73 -11.81
N LYS A 228 20.38 17.05 -11.58
CA LYS A 228 20.47 18.04 -12.67
C LYS A 228 21.66 17.75 -13.59
N LYS A 229 22.83 17.40 -13.05
CA LYS A 229 24.02 17.05 -13.85
C LYS A 229 23.78 15.81 -14.72
N MET A 230 23.17 14.77 -14.15
CA MET A 230 22.82 13.54 -14.88
C MET A 230 21.85 13.82 -16.03
N VAL A 231 20.72 14.50 -15.74
CA VAL A 231 19.71 14.84 -16.74
C VAL A 231 20.29 15.75 -17.80
N SER A 232 21.07 16.79 -17.41
CA SER A 232 21.71 17.69 -18.38
C SER A 232 22.63 16.94 -19.35
N LYS A 233 23.46 16.02 -18.85
CA LYS A 233 24.36 15.22 -19.69
C LYS A 233 23.58 14.38 -20.71
N ALA A 234 22.47 13.78 -20.29
CA ALA A 234 21.64 12.98 -21.17
C ALA A 234 20.89 13.85 -22.19
N SER A 235 20.21 14.91 -21.74
CA SER A 235 19.43 15.79 -22.62
C SER A 235 20.29 16.47 -23.68
N TYR A 236 21.48 17.00 -23.33
CA TYR A 236 22.36 17.63 -24.33
C TYR A 236 22.92 16.64 -25.35
N LYS A 237 23.11 15.37 -24.96
CA LYS A 237 23.60 14.33 -25.86
C LYS A 237 22.50 13.86 -26.81
N GLU A 238 21.33 13.55 -26.25
CA GLU A 238 20.25 12.87 -26.97
C GLU A 238 19.35 13.86 -27.73
N LEU A 239 19.36 15.14 -27.36
CA LEU A 239 18.60 16.22 -28.02
C LEU A 239 19.52 17.24 -28.71
N SER A 240 20.64 16.80 -29.30
CA SER A 240 21.65 17.69 -29.89
C SER A 240 21.13 18.64 -30.98
N TYR A 241 20.01 18.30 -31.62
CA TYR A 241 19.35 19.12 -32.64
C TYR A 241 18.31 20.11 -32.08
N THR A 242 18.03 20.05 -30.78
CA THR A 242 17.06 20.93 -30.11
C THR A 242 17.74 22.23 -29.66
N PRO A 243 17.08 23.40 -29.77
CA PRO A 243 17.62 24.65 -29.25
C PRO A 243 18.02 24.53 -27.77
N LYS A 244 19.18 25.11 -27.41
CA LYS A 244 19.71 25.05 -26.04
C LYS A 244 18.71 25.55 -24.99
N SER A 245 17.97 26.62 -25.29
CA SER A 245 16.93 27.15 -24.39
C SER A 245 15.84 26.14 -24.07
N ASP A 246 15.44 25.33 -25.05
CA ASP A 246 14.38 24.34 -24.89
C ASP A 246 14.89 23.15 -24.06
N ILE A 247 16.15 22.73 -24.30
CA ILE A 247 16.83 21.74 -23.47
C ILE A 247 16.91 22.21 -22.01
N GLU A 248 17.27 23.47 -21.77
CA GLU A 248 17.34 24.03 -20.41
C GLU A 248 15.97 24.06 -19.72
N ASN A 249 14.90 24.39 -20.46
CA ASN A 249 13.53 24.34 -19.96
C ASN A 249 13.08 22.90 -19.62
N LEU A 250 13.42 21.93 -20.47
CA LEU A 250 13.14 20.52 -20.23
C LEU A 250 13.87 20.01 -18.98
N ILE A 251 15.17 20.29 -18.86
CA ILE A 251 15.97 19.94 -17.67
C ILE A 251 15.35 20.56 -16.42
N LYS A 252 14.98 21.84 -16.48
CA LYS A 252 14.35 22.52 -15.35
C LYS A 252 13.05 21.84 -14.94
N SER A 253 12.18 21.55 -15.90
CA SER A 253 10.89 20.88 -15.67
C SER A 253 11.07 19.49 -15.06
N ASP A 254 12.02 18.71 -15.58
CA ASP A 254 12.31 17.35 -15.08
C ASP A 254 12.81 17.40 -13.62
N VAL A 255 13.78 18.27 -13.34
CA VAL A 255 14.31 18.50 -11.97
C VAL A 255 13.21 18.99 -11.02
N ASP A 256 12.40 19.95 -11.43
CA ASP A 256 11.27 20.43 -10.62
C ASP A 256 10.28 19.29 -10.34
N SER A 257 9.99 18.44 -11.33
CA SER A 257 9.05 17.32 -11.20
C SER A 257 9.49 16.26 -10.19
N VAL A 258 10.80 16.10 -9.97
CA VAL A 258 11.37 15.15 -9.00
C VAL A 258 11.45 15.74 -7.60
N TYR A 259 11.85 17.02 -7.47
CA TYR A 259 12.19 17.59 -6.15
C TYR A 259 11.10 18.47 -5.54
N ASP A 260 10.10 18.92 -6.29
CA ASP A 260 9.02 19.75 -5.73
C ASP A 260 7.87 18.92 -5.12
N TYR A 261 7.96 17.60 -5.21
CA TYR A 261 6.91 16.70 -4.77
C TYR A 261 7.44 15.59 -3.87
N GLN A 262 6.56 15.10 -3.00
CA GLN A 262 6.80 13.92 -2.17
C GLN A 262 6.01 12.73 -2.70
N GLU A 263 6.60 11.55 -2.67
CA GLU A 263 5.94 10.32 -3.10
C GLU A 263 5.76 9.35 -1.93
N SER A 264 4.54 8.86 -1.81
CA SER A 264 4.16 7.81 -0.85
C SER A 264 3.42 6.72 -1.60
N TYR A 265 3.44 5.50 -1.09
CA TYR A 265 2.76 4.39 -1.75
C TYR A 265 1.85 3.59 -0.82
N GLN A 266 0.90 2.89 -1.43
CA GLN A 266 0.01 1.94 -0.79
C GLN A 266 -0.01 0.66 -1.61
N ILE A 267 -0.05 -0.48 -0.93
CA ILE A 267 -0.15 -1.80 -1.55
C ILE A 267 -1.47 -2.41 -1.14
N LYS A 268 -2.21 -2.94 -2.11
CA LYS A 268 -3.36 -3.79 -1.87
C LYS A 268 -3.28 -4.98 -2.81
N GLU A 269 -3.08 -6.18 -2.25
CA GLU A 269 -2.89 -7.41 -3.00
C GLU A 269 -1.76 -7.28 -4.04
N ASN A 270 -2.10 -7.38 -5.33
CA ASN A 270 -1.18 -7.24 -6.46
C ASN A 270 -1.16 -5.83 -7.06
N ARG A 271 -1.71 -4.82 -6.37
CA ARG A 271 -1.76 -3.44 -6.83
C ARG A 271 -0.93 -2.51 -5.95
N LEU A 272 -0.14 -1.68 -6.59
CA LEU A 272 0.69 -0.66 -5.97
C LEU A 272 0.20 0.71 -6.47
N THR A 273 -0.22 1.59 -5.56
CA THR A 273 -0.59 2.96 -5.91
C THR A 273 0.42 3.92 -5.32
N ILE A 274 1.14 4.64 -6.19
CA ILE A 274 2.03 5.75 -5.81
C ILE A 274 1.23 7.04 -5.88
N SER A 275 1.22 7.80 -4.79
CA SER A 275 0.62 9.12 -4.70
C SER A 275 1.71 10.18 -4.60
N ARG A 276 1.63 11.19 -5.47
CA ARG A 276 2.51 12.37 -5.45
C ARG A 276 1.80 13.53 -4.77
N LYS A 277 2.43 14.13 -3.78
CA LYS A 277 1.91 15.25 -2.98
C LYS A 277 2.71 16.51 -3.24
N ASP A 278 2.03 17.65 -3.33
CA ASP A 278 2.68 18.96 -3.42
C ASP A 278 3.26 19.41 -2.05
N LYS A 279 3.93 20.57 -2.04
CA LYS A 279 4.54 21.17 -0.84
C LYS A 279 3.53 21.43 0.29
N LYS A 280 2.22 21.47 0.01
CA LYS A 280 1.15 21.62 1.02
C LYS A 280 0.57 20.28 1.48
N GLY A 281 1.15 19.16 1.04
CA GLY A 281 0.69 17.81 1.35
C GLY A 281 -0.53 17.34 0.54
N LYS A 282 -1.02 18.15 -0.43
CA LYS A 282 -2.18 17.78 -1.24
C LYS A 282 -1.76 16.78 -2.31
N VAL A 283 -2.49 15.67 -2.44
CA VAL A 283 -2.27 14.70 -3.52
C VAL A 283 -2.63 15.33 -4.87
N VAL A 284 -1.67 15.34 -5.80
CA VAL A 284 -1.80 15.98 -7.12
C VAL A 284 -1.70 14.99 -8.28
N SER A 285 -1.09 13.82 -8.06
CA SER A 285 -1.13 12.72 -9.03
C SER A 285 -1.14 11.37 -8.32
N LYS A 286 -1.71 10.36 -8.99
CA LYS A 286 -1.68 8.96 -8.57
C LYS A 286 -1.28 8.10 -9.77
N ILE A 287 -0.40 7.14 -9.55
CA ILE A 287 -0.07 6.13 -10.55
C ILE A 287 -0.32 4.77 -9.92
N THR A 288 -1.06 3.92 -10.60
CA THR A 288 -1.37 2.56 -10.16
C THR A 288 -0.64 1.56 -11.03
N TYR A 289 -0.01 0.60 -10.39
CA TYR A 289 0.71 -0.50 -11.03
C TYR A 289 0.14 -1.85 -10.58
N LYS A 290 0.28 -2.85 -11.45
CA LYS A 290 0.00 -4.26 -11.18
C LYS A 290 1.30 -5.04 -11.08
N LYS A 291 1.42 -5.93 -10.09
CA LYS A 291 2.59 -6.80 -9.95
C LYS A 291 2.64 -7.81 -11.09
N LEU A 292 3.80 -7.92 -11.75
CA LEU A 292 4.04 -8.92 -12.79
C LEU A 292 4.55 -10.23 -12.20
N SER A 293 4.16 -11.34 -12.80
CA SER A 293 4.83 -12.62 -12.57
C SER A 293 6.24 -12.63 -13.17
N LYS A 294 7.07 -13.59 -12.80
CA LYS A 294 8.42 -13.75 -13.38
C LYS A 294 8.38 -13.89 -14.90
N SER A 295 7.42 -14.66 -15.42
CA SER A 295 7.23 -14.85 -16.87
C SER A 295 6.83 -13.54 -17.56
N GLN A 296 5.84 -12.82 -17.01
CA GLN A 296 5.42 -11.52 -17.54
C GLN A 296 6.54 -10.48 -17.51
N ALA A 297 7.30 -10.43 -16.42
CA ALA A 297 8.44 -9.52 -16.29
C ALA A 297 9.53 -9.84 -17.33
N ASN A 298 9.79 -11.11 -17.62
CA ASN A 298 10.72 -11.51 -18.68
C ASN A 298 10.20 -11.14 -20.07
N GLN A 299 8.92 -11.38 -20.35
CA GLN A 299 8.30 -10.96 -21.61
C GLN A 299 8.44 -9.44 -21.80
N ARG A 300 8.14 -8.64 -20.77
CA ARG A 300 8.30 -7.18 -20.85
C ARG A 300 9.73 -6.77 -21.18
N LYS A 301 10.75 -7.46 -20.65
CA LYS A 301 12.15 -7.16 -21.02
C LYS A 301 12.42 -7.38 -22.50
N GLU A 302 11.87 -8.43 -23.10
CA GLU A 302 12.00 -8.67 -24.55
C GLU A 302 11.21 -7.63 -25.35
N ASP A 303 10.00 -7.26 -24.90
CA ASP A 303 9.23 -6.17 -25.52
C ASP A 303 10.03 -4.85 -25.52
N PHE A 304 10.71 -4.53 -24.42
CA PHE A 304 11.56 -3.33 -24.34
C PHE A 304 12.76 -3.39 -25.27
N LYS A 305 13.45 -4.53 -25.38
CA LYS A 305 14.56 -4.68 -26.33
C LYS A 305 14.08 -4.49 -27.77
N LYS A 306 12.92 -5.05 -28.10
CA LYS A 306 12.29 -4.86 -29.41
C LYS A 306 11.95 -3.39 -29.63
N ALA A 307 11.35 -2.74 -28.64
CA ALA A 307 11.00 -1.32 -28.73
C ALA A 307 12.22 -0.41 -28.88
N GLU A 308 13.32 -0.70 -28.18
CA GLU A 308 14.60 0.00 -28.35
C GLU A 308 15.15 -0.17 -29.78
N TYR A 309 15.16 -1.42 -30.29
CA TYR A 309 15.58 -1.70 -31.66
C TYR A 309 14.72 -0.96 -32.68
N ASP A 310 13.39 -1.07 -32.57
CA ASP A 310 12.44 -0.43 -33.47
C ASP A 310 12.51 1.11 -33.39
N SER A 311 12.76 1.68 -32.20
CA SER A 311 12.91 3.13 -32.05
C SER A 311 14.20 3.68 -32.67
N GLU A 312 15.24 2.85 -32.78
CA GLU A 312 16.53 3.23 -33.38
C GLU A 312 16.60 2.95 -34.90
N HIS A 313 15.83 1.98 -35.39
CA HIS A 313 15.92 1.46 -36.77
C HIS A 313 14.61 1.51 -37.56
N GLY A 314 13.47 1.79 -36.90
CA GLY A 314 12.16 1.92 -37.53
C GLY A 314 12.03 3.24 -38.26
N HIS A 315 11.70 3.16 -39.55
CA HIS A 315 11.36 4.28 -40.43
C HIS A 315 9.88 4.25 -40.75
#